data_AF-A0A6J0VWF5-F1
#
_entry.id   AF-A0A6J0VWF5-F1
#
_cell.length_a   1.000
_cell.length_b   1.000
_cell.length_c   1.000
_cell.angle_alpha   90.00
_cell.angle_beta   90.00
_cell.angle_gamma   90.00
#
_symmetry.space_group_name_H-M   'P 1'
#
loop_
_entity.id
_entity.type
_entity.pdbx_description
1 polymer ?
#
loop_
_entity_poly.entity_id
_entity_poly.type
_entity_poly.pdbx_seq_one_letter_code
_entity_poly.pdbx_strand_id
1 'polypeptide(L)'
;MSLLNPVLLPPTVKAYLSQGERFIKWDDETTIASPVILRVDPKGYYLYWTYQSKEMELLDITSIRDTRFGKFAKMPKSQKLREVFNMNIPDNFLLKTLTVVSGPDMVDLTFHNFVSYKENVGKDWAEDVLALAKHPLTANASRSTFLDKILVKLKMQLNPEGKIPVKNFFQMFPADRKRVEAALSACHLPKGKNDAINPEDFPESVYKSFLMSLCPRPEIDEIFTSYPGDLEGDPCSSLWPAATPRPNPI
;
A
#
# COMPACT_ATOMS: atom_id res chain seq x y z
N MET A 1 -16.74 6.82 34.28
CA MET A 1 -16.62 6.78 32.80
C MET A 1 -15.19 6.40 32.47
N SER A 2 -14.97 5.15 32.08
CA SER A 2 -13.64 4.65 31.68
C SER A 2 -13.32 5.23 30.30
N LEU A 3 -12.31 6.09 30.23
CA LEU A 3 -11.70 6.52 28.98
C LEU A 3 -10.96 5.30 28.41
N LEU A 4 -11.62 4.56 27.52
CA LEU A 4 -10.97 3.52 26.73
C LEU A 4 -10.00 4.20 25.76
N ASN A 5 -8.79 4.49 26.23
CA ASN A 5 -7.70 4.83 25.32
C ASN A 5 -7.41 3.58 24.48
N PRO A 6 -7.54 3.64 23.15
CA PRO A 6 -7.27 2.50 22.31
C PRO A 6 -5.80 2.10 22.46
N VAL A 7 -5.55 0.84 22.84
CA VAL A 7 -4.20 0.28 23.02
C VAL A 7 -3.43 0.23 21.70
N LEU A 8 -4.15 0.09 20.58
CA LEU A 8 -3.59 0.13 19.22
C LEU A 8 -4.11 1.37 18.50
N LEU A 9 -3.17 2.21 18.05
CA LEU A 9 -3.46 3.32 17.16
C LEU A 9 -3.20 2.90 15.70
N PRO A 10 -3.85 3.54 14.71
CA PRO A 10 -3.52 3.31 13.31
C PRO A 10 -2.03 3.54 13.04
N PRO A 11 -1.37 2.69 12.21
CA PRO A 11 0.03 2.88 11.89
C PRO A 11 0.20 4.19 11.12
N THR A 12 1.14 5.02 11.56
CA THR A 12 1.45 6.30 10.92
C THR A 12 2.73 6.17 10.09
N VAL A 13 2.66 6.56 8.82
CA VAL A 13 3.86 6.65 7.98
C VAL A 13 4.64 7.90 8.36
N LYS A 14 5.89 7.71 8.82
CA LYS A 14 6.77 8.84 9.13
C LYS A 14 7.09 9.63 7.84
N ALA A 15 7.10 10.96 7.94
CA ALA A 15 7.22 11.85 6.78
C ALA A 15 8.43 11.56 5.89
N TYR A 16 9.57 11.16 6.48
CA TYR A 16 10.79 10.86 5.73
C TYR A 16 10.63 9.63 4.82
N LEU A 17 9.78 8.65 5.18
CA LEU A 17 9.49 7.49 4.34
C LEU A 17 8.72 7.90 3.08
N SER A 18 7.78 8.85 3.20
CA SER A 18 7.02 9.36 2.07
C SER A 18 7.81 10.35 1.20
N GLN A 19 8.67 11.17 1.80
CA GLN A 19 9.60 12.03 1.06
C GLN A 19 10.58 11.18 0.25
N GLY A 20 11.07 10.10 0.86
CA GLY A 20 11.94 9.10 0.26
C GLY A 20 13.43 9.36 0.48
N GLU A 21 14.21 8.32 0.21
CA GLU A 21 15.67 8.37 0.31
C GLU A 21 16.31 7.69 -0.91
N ARG A 22 17.52 8.12 -1.25
CA ARG A 22 18.27 7.59 -2.39
C ARG A 22 18.97 6.29 -2.01
N PHE A 23 18.79 5.27 -2.83
CA PHE A 23 19.45 3.98 -2.72
C PHE A 23 19.97 3.53 -4.08
N ILE A 24 20.84 2.53 -4.07
CA ILE A 24 21.19 1.71 -5.23
C ILE A 24 20.54 0.35 -5.00
N LYS A 25 19.57 -0.02 -5.85
CA LYS A 25 18.98 -1.36 -5.85
C LYS A 25 19.90 -2.28 -6.63
N TRP A 26 20.17 -3.47 -6.11
CA TRP A 26 21.03 -4.44 -6.77
C TRP A 26 20.51 -5.87 -6.67
N ASP A 27 20.97 -6.70 -7.60
CA ASP A 27 20.58 -8.10 -7.70
C ASP A 27 21.80 -8.95 -8.14
N ASP A 28 22.12 -9.99 -7.37
CA ASP A 28 23.25 -10.88 -7.64
C ASP A 28 23.05 -11.70 -8.92
N GLU A 29 21.81 -12.04 -9.29
CA GLU A 29 21.51 -12.87 -10.48
C GLU A 29 21.74 -12.08 -11.78
N THR A 30 21.27 -10.83 -11.80
CA THR A 30 21.43 -9.96 -12.97
C THR A 30 22.75 -9.19 -12.96
N THR A 31 23.40 -9.08 -11.80
CA THR A 31 24.60 -8.23 -11.57
C THR A 31 24.38 -6.74 -11.88
N ILE A 32 23.12 -6.31 -11.89
CA ILE A 32 22.72 -4.93 -12.14
C ILE A 32 22.67 -4.17 -10.82
N ALA A 33 23.17 -2.94 -10.84
CA ALA A 33 23.06 -1.97 -9.75
C ALA A 33 22.46 -0.67 -10.31
N SER A 34 21.27 -0.31 -9.84
CA SER A 34 20.48 0.80 -10.39
C SER A 34 20.15 1.82 -9.30
N PRO A 35 20.47 3.12 -9.50
CA PRO A 35 20.02 4.18 -8.62
C PRO A 35 18.51 4.29 -8.60
N VAL A 36 17.93 4.35 -7.39
CA VAL A 36 16.49 4.48 -7.17
C VAL A 36 16.21 5.47 -6.03
N ILE A 37 14.99 6.01 -6.01
CA ILE A 37 14.45 6.67 -4.83
C ILE A 37 13.39 5.75 -4.21
N LEU A 38 13.65 5.28 -3.00
CA LEU A 38 12.76 4.40 -2.24
C LEU A 38 11.80 5.25 -1.41
N ARG A 39 10.52 4.86 -1.36
CA ARG A 39 9.42 5.56 -0.68
C ARG A 39 8.38 4.60 -0.11
N VAL A 40 7.62 5.08 0.88
CA VAL A 40 6.37 4.47 1.33
C VAL A 40 5.24 5.44 1.05
N ASP A 41 4.14 4.96 0.45
CA ASP A 41 3.01 5.84 0.20
C ASP A 41 2.41 6.36 1.53
N PRO A 42 1.78 7.55 1.56
CA PRO A 42 1.31 8.15 2.80
C PRO A 42 0.30 7.31 3.61
N LYS A 43 -0.37 6.34 2.97
CA LYS A 43 -1.31 5.42 3.63
C LYS A 43 -0.64 4.12 4.11
N GLY A 44 0.62 3.88 3.77
CA GLY A 44 1.40 2.74 4.24
C GLY A 44 1.01 1.41 3.58
N TYR A 45 0.51 1.44 2.35
CA TYR A 45 0.10 0.26 1.60
C TYR A 45 1.24 -0.38 0.81
N TYR A 46 2.15 0.44 0.28
CA TYR A 46 3.20 0.06 -0.64
C TYR A 46 4.54 0.68 -0.27
N LEU A 47 5.57 -0.16 -0.21
CA LEU A 47 6.95 0.26 -0.39
C LEU A 47 7.22 0.29 -1.90
N TYR A 48 7.72 1.39 -2.43
CA TYR A 48 7.94 1.52 -3.87
C TYR A 48 9.24 2.24 -4.17
N TRP A 49 9.83 1.96 -5.33
CA TRP A 49 11.02 2.63 -5.79
C TRP A 49 10.88 3.08 -7.23
N THR A 50 11.42 4.27 -7.50
CA THR A 50 11.43 4.87 -8.83
C THR A 50 12.84 4.89 -9.37
N TYR A 51 13.03 4.30 -10.55
CA TYR A 51 14.29 4.33 -11.29
C TYR A 51 14.51 5.69 -11.97
N GLN A 52 15.73 5.94 -12.43
CA GLN A 52 16.05 7.12 -13.23
C GLN A 52 15.26 7.18 -14.56
N SER A 53 14.85 6.02 -15.09
CA SER A 53 13.96 5.87 -16.25
C SER A 53 12.52 6.33 -15.97
N LYS A 54 12.19 6.72 -14.73
CA LYS A 54 10.84 6.98 -14.21
C LYS A 54 9.95 5.75 -14.09
N GLU A 55 10.46 4.56 -14.41
CA GLU A 55 9.77 3.31 -14.10
C GLU A 55 9.66 3.12 -12.59
N MET A 56 8.57 2.51 -12.16
CA MET A 56 8.25 2.30 -10.75
C MET A 56 7.92 0.84 -10.50
N GLU A 57 8.51 0.27 -9.46
CA GLU A 57 8.13 -1.02 -8.90
C GLU A 57 7.48 -0.82 -7.54
N LEU A 58 6.45 -1.60 -7.24
CA LEU A 58 5.72 -1.57 -5.99
C LEU A 58 5.82 -2.93 -5.29
N LEU A 59 6.11 -2.89 -4.00
CA LEU A 59 6.05 -4.00 -3.08
C LEU A 59 4.93 -3.75 -2.06
N ASP A 60 4.03 -4.71 -1.93
CA ASP A 60 2.96 -4.67 -0.95
C ASP A 60 3.54 -4.76 0.48
N ILE A 61 3.25 -3.79 1.35
CA ILE A 61 3.71 -3.79 2.74
C ILE A 61 3.25 -5.06 3.48
N THR A 62 2.06 -5.58 3.17
CA THR A 62 1.53 -6.81 3.79
C THR A 62 2.24 -8.09 3.34
N SER A 63 3.01 -8.05 2.24
CA SER A 63 3.82 -9.20 1.80
C SER A 63 5.22 -9.21 2.41
N ILE A 64 5.60 -8.15 3.14
CA ILE A 64 6.90 -8.06 3.80
C ILE A 64 6.97 -9.01 5.00
N ARG A 65 7.97 -9.88 4.98
CA ARG A 65 8.24 -10.87 6.02
C ARG A 65 9.21 -10.35 7.05
N ASP A 66 10.24 -9.63 6.61
CA ASP A 66 11.36 -9.18 7.43
C ASP A 66 12.12 -8.03 6.73
N THR A 67 12.86 -7.23 7.50
CA THR A 67 13.77 -6.20 6.98
C THR A 67 15.07 -6.23 7.76
N ARG A 68 16.20 -6.10 7.06
CA ARG A 68 17.52 -6.31 7.65
C ARG A 68 18.45 -5.18 7.29
N PHE A 69 19.24 -4.74 8.26
CA PHE A 69 20.23 -3.69 8.09
C PHE A 69 21.63 -4.19 8.48
N GLY A 70 22.66 -3.61 7.86
CA GLY A 70 24.06 -3.83 8.16
C GLY A 70 24.47 -5.28 8.01
N LYS A 71 25.07 -5.87 9.06
CA LYS A 71 25.58 -7.24 9.05
C LYS A 71 24.52 -8.32 8.79
N PHE A 72 23.23 -8.01 8.97
CA PHE A 72 22.13 -8.94 8.71
C PHE A 72 21.57 -8.80 7.29
N ALA A 73 21.88 -7.72 6.57
CA ALA A 73 21.50 -7.55 5.18
C ALA A 73 22.27 -8.54 4.28
N LYS A 74 21.73 -8.81 3.10
CA LYS A 74 22.42 -9.60 2.08
C LYS A 74 23.65 -8.86 1.59
N MET A 75 24.74 -9.59 1.42
CA MET A 75 25.99 -9.07 0.86
C MET A 75 26.12 -9.49 -0.61
N PRO A 76 26.54 -8.58 -1.51
CA PRO A 76 26.81 -8.93 -2.90
C PRO A 76 27.87 -10.03 -3.00
N LYS A 77 27.57 -11.07 -3.79
CA LYS A 77 28.51 -12.17 -4.06
C LYS A 77 29.29 -11.95 -5.33
N SER A 78 28.67 -11.37 -6.37
CA SER A 78 29.36 -11.17 -7.64
C SER A 78 30.50 -10.16 -7.53
N GLN A 79 31.62 -10.45 -8.18
CA GLN A 79 32.80 -9.59 -8.16
C GLN A 79 32.49 -8.19 -8.73
N LYS A 80 31.69 -8.13 -9.79
CA LYS A 80 31.24 -6.88 -10.42
C LYS A 80 30.51 -5.97 -9.43
N LEU A 81 29.58 -6.48 -8.62
CA LEU A 81 28.87 -5.69 -7.62
C LEU A 81 29.78 -5.27 -6.47
N ARG A 82 30.70 -6.14 -6.05
CA ARG A 82 31.69 -5.82 -5.00
C ARG A 82 32.59 -4.66 -5.40
N GLU A 83 32.99 -4.60 -6.67
CA GLU A 83 33.73 -3.49 -7.25
C GLU A 83 32.89 -2.21 -7.30
N VAL A 84 31.63 -2.28 -7.76
CA VAL A 84 30.71 -1.12 -7.77
C VAL A 84 30.57 -0.49 -6.39
N PHE A 85 30.52 -1.31 -5.34
CA PHE A 85 30.36 -0.84 -3.96
C PHE A 85 31.68 -0.65 -3.21
N ASN A 86 32.83 -0.80 -3.86
CA ASN A 86 34.16 -0.67 -3.25
C ASN A 86 34.28 -1.45 -1.93
N MET A 87 33.82 -2.71 -1.92
CA MET A 87 33.77 -3.55 -0.70
C MET A 87 35.16 -3.93 -0.12
N ASN A 88 36.25 -3.38 -0.65
CA ASN A 88 37.61 -3.53 -0.12
C ASN A 88 37.77 -2.89 1.27
N ILE A 89 36.84 -2.03 1.69
CA ILE A 89 36.74 -1.46 3.06
C ILE A 89 35.36 -1.84 3.65
N PRO A 90 35.24 -2.98 4.34
CA PRO A 90 33.93 -3.59 4.66
C PRO A 90 33.07 -2.75 5.61
N ASP A 91 33.68 -2.08 6.59
CA ASP A 91 32.93 -1.46 7.70
C ASP A 91 32.05 -0.29 7.23
N ASN A 92 32.47 0.46 6.21
CA ASN A 92 31.66 1.55 5.65
C ASN A 92 30.46 1.03 4.86
N PHE A 93 30.60 -0.12 4.19
CA PHE A 93 29.50 -0.71 3.42
C PHE A 93 28.36 -1.18 4.33
N LEU A 94 28.69 -1.76 5.48
CA LEU A 94 27.70 -2.22 6.47
C LEU A 94 26.85 -1.08 7.05
N LEU A 95 27.31 0.16 7.02
CA LEU A 95 26.52 1.30 7.48
C LEU A 95 25.44 1.72 6.45
N LYS A 96 25.39 1.07 5.28
CA LYS A 96 24.56 1.47 4.14
C LYS A 96 23.64 0.38 3.60
N THR A 97 23.78 -0.87 4.05
CA THR A 97 23.06 -2.02 3.48
C THR A 97 21.68 -2.21 4.08
N LEU A 98 20.67 -2.36 3.23
CA LEU A 98 19.28 -2.67 3.57
C LEU A 98 18.80 -3.84 2.70
N THR A 99 18.17 -4.84 3.32
CA THR A 99 17.46 -5.92 2.63
C THR A 99 16.03 -5.99 3.10
N VAL A 100 15.07 -5.96 2.18
CA VAL A 100 13.65 -6.22 2.45
C VAL A 100 13.31 -7.61 1.95
N VAL A 101 12.76 -8.45 2.83
CA VAL A 101 12.35 -9.81 2.52
C VAL A 101 10.84 -9.84 2.35
N SER A 102 10.34 -10.35 1.23
CA SER A 102 8.91 -10.50 0.96
C SER A 102 8.59 -11.91 0.49
N GLY A 103 7.35 -12.36 0.66
CA GLY A 103 6.93 -13.66 0.13
C GLY A 103 5.51 -14.04 0.53
N PRO A 104 4.84 -14.92 -0.24
CA PRO A 104 3.52 -15.45 0.10
C PRO A 104 3.54 -16.42 1.29
N ASP A 105 4.69 -17.04 1.57
CA ASP A 105 4.87 -17.96 2.70
C ASP A 105 6.29 -17.88 3.30
N MET A 106 6.70 -18.90 4.06
CA MET A 106 8.00 -18.95 4.76
C MET A 106 9.13 -19.54 3.89
N VAL A 107 8.81 -20.05 2.70
CA VAL A 107 9.74 -20.76 1.80
C VAL A 107 9.98 -19.96 0.52
N ASP A 108 8.90 -19.51 -0.12
CA ASP A 108 8.98 -18.68 -1.33
C ASP A 108 9.29 -17.23 -0.95
N LEU A 109 10.59 -16.92 -0.86
CA LEU A 109 11.09 -15.63 -0.39
C LEU A 109 11.84 -14.89 -1.49
N THR A 110 11.48 -13.63 -1.69
CA THR A 110 12.19 -12.67 -2.52
C THR A 110 12.99 -11.70 -1.65
N PHE A 111 14.24 -11.40 -2.04
CA PHE A 111 15.12 -10.48 -1.34
C PHE A 111 15.36 -9.23 -2.18
N HIS A 112 14.83 -8.09 -1.73
CA HIS A 112 15.05 -6.79 -2.36
C HIS A 112 16.22 -6.09 -1.67
N ASN A 113 17.34 -5.91 -2.38
CA ASN A 113 18.58 -5.42 -1.78
C ASN A 113 18.87 -3.99 -2.20
N PHE A 114 19.22 -3.16 -1.22
CA PHE A 114 19.46 -1.73 -1.39
C PHE A 114 20.74 -1.32 -0.65
N VAL A 115 21.46 -0.35 -1.22
CA VAL A 115 22.60 0.31 -0.57
C VAL A 115 22.33 1.81 -0.57
N SER A 116 22.26 2.44 0.60
CA SER A 116 22.02 3.88 0.72
C SER A 116 23.27 4.68 0.33
N TYR A 117 23.06 5.90 -0.16
CA TYR A 117 24.18 6.84 -0.36
C TYR A 117 24.69 7.38 0.99
N LYS A 118 23.77 7.66 1.91
CA LYS A 118 24.05 8.15 3.27
C LYS A 118 24.27 6.98 4.22
N GLU A 119 25.09 7.19 5.24
CA GLU A 119 25.30 6.22 6.32
C GLU A 119 24.12 6.20 7.28
N ASN A 120 23.87 5.04 7.89
CA ASN A 120 22.91 4.78 8.96
C ASN A 120 21.41 4.97 8.63
N VAL A 121 21.06 5.57 7.50
CA VAL A 121 19.65 5.72 7.10
C VAL A 121 18.93 4.36 6.95
N GLY A 122 19.65 3.32 6.52
CA GLY A 122 19.07 1.99 6.35
C GLY A 122 18.54 1.37 7.65
N LYS A 123 19.03 1.81 8.81
CA LYS A 123 18.57 1.34 10.12
C LYS A 123 17.13 1.77 10.38
N ASP A 124 16.88 3.08 10.29
CA ASP A 124 15.54 3.65 10.51
C ASP A 124 14.55 3.11 9.46
N TRP A 125 14.99 2.97 8.20
CA TRP A 125 14.19 2.37 7.15
C TRP A 125 13.81 0.91 7.45
N ALA A 126 14.74 0.08 7.94
CA ALA A 126 14.41 -1.30 8.32
C ALA A 126 13.39 -1.31 9.47
N GLU A 127 13.68 -0.60 10.56
CA GLU A 127 12.82 -0.59 11.75
C GLU A 127 11.40 -0.11 11.43
N ASP A 128 11.25 1.02 10.73
CA ASP A 128 9.94 1.63 10.50
C ASP A 128 9.13 0.93 9.40
N VAL A 129 9.78 0.39 8.35
CA VAL A 129 9.06 -0.43 7.35
C VAL A 129 8.57 -1.73 7.97
N LEU A 130 9.37 -2.37 8.83
CA LEU A 130 8.94 -3.58 9.54
C LEU A 130 7.81 -3.29 10.53
N ALA A 131 7.88 -2.15 11.23
CA ALA A 131 6.81 -1.71 12.11
C ALA A 131 5.48 -1.57 11.36
N LEU A 132 5.48 -0.98 10.16
CA LEU A 132 4.28 -0.92 9.30
C LEU A 132 3.78 -2.31 8.88
N ALA A 133 4.69 -3.16 8.42
CA ALA A 133 4.37 -4.51 7.93
C ALA A 133 3.84 -5.45 9.01
N LYS A 134 4.31 -5.30 10.26
CA LYS A 134 3.93 -6.14 11.41
C LYS A 134 2.88 -5.51 12.31
N HIS A 135 2.42 -4.30 12.00
CA HIS A 135 1.38 -3.65 12.80
C HIS A 135 0.07 -4.47 12.73
N PRO A 136 -0.54 -4.86 13.87
CA PRO A 136 -1.72 -5.74 13.87
C PRO A 136 -2.91 -5.22 13.05
N LEU A 137 -3.11 -3.90 13.01
CA LEU A 137 -4.19 -3.27 12.23
C LEU A 137 -3.93 -3.27 10.72
N THR A 138 -2.68 -3.46 10.26
CA THR A 138 -2.35 -3.47 8.82
C THR A 138 -2.99 -4.68 8.12
N ALA A 139 -2.88 -5.86 8.73
CA ALA A 139 -3.49 -7.08 8.18
C ALA A 139 -5.01 -7.18 8.44
N ASN A 140 -5.51 -6.51 9.49
CA ASN A 140 -6.91 -6.54 9.91
C ASN A 140 -7.69 -5.29 9.48
N ALA A 141 -7.24 -4.63 8.42
CA ALA A 141 -7.89 -3.45 7.91
C ALA A 141 -9.31 -3.76 7.40
N SER A 142 -10.15 -2.74 7.33
CA SER A 142 -11.52 -2.88 6.83
C SER A 142 -11.55 -3.19 5.32
N ARG A 143 -12.68 -3.72 4.83
CA ARG A 143 -12.86 -3.95 3.38
C ARG A 143 -12.68 -2.66 2.57
N SER A 144 -13.12 -1.51 3.08
CA SER A 144 -12.95 -0.23 2.40
C SER A 144 -11.47 0.16 2.27
N THR A 145 -10.64 -0.11 3.27
CA THR A 145 -9.18 0.09 3.21
C THR A 145 -8.53 -0.74 2.11
N PHE A 146 -8.92 -2.01 1.96
CA PHE A 146 -8.39 -2.88 0.90
C PHE A 146 -8.85 -2.43 -0.51
N LEU A 147 -10.06 -1.87 -0.64
CA LEU A 147 -10.53 -1.28 -1.90
C LEU A 147 -9.77 0.02 -2.22
N ASP A 148 -9.56 0.88 -1.21
CA ASP A 148 -8.77 2.10 -1.36
C ASP A 148 -7.31 1.80 -1.73
N LYS A 149 -6.73 0.72 -1.21
CA LYS A 149 -5.39 0.22 -1.61
C LYS A 149 -5.31 -0.07 -3.11
N ILE A 150 -6.36 -0.64 -3.71
CA ILE A 150 -6.43 -0.86 -5.17
C ILE A 150 -6.44 0.48 -5.91
N LEU A 151 -7.23 1.45 -5.45
CA LEU A 151 -7.27 2.80 -6.04
C LEU A 151 -5.89 3.47 -5.99
N VAL A 152 -5.21 3.43 -4.84
CA VAL A 152 -3.84 3.98 -4.69
C VAL A 152 -2.90 3.35 -5.71
N LYS A 153 -2.90 2.03 -5.86
CA LYS A 153 -2.05 1.34 -6.84
C LYS A 153 -2.33 1.80 -8.28
N LEU A 154 -3.61 1.90 -8.67
CA LEU A 154 -3.98 2.40 -10.00
C LEU A 154 -3.47 3.82 -10.24
N LYS A 155 -3.58 4.71 -9.25
CA LYS A 155 -3.12 6.11 -9.36
C LYS A 155 -1.59 6.27 -9.30
N MET A 156 -0.86 5.29 -8.78
CA MET A 156 0.61 5.31 -8.74
C MET A 156 1.25 4.78 -10.03
N GLN A 157 0.61 3.83 -10.71
CA GLN A 157 1.13 3.21 -11.93
C GLN A 157 0.73 3.98 -13.20
N LEU A 158 1.32 5.17 -13.36
CA LEU A 158 1.08 6.06 -14.49
C LEU A 158 1.97 5.75 -15.69
N ASN A 159 1.53 6.12 -16.89
CA ASN A 159 2.37 6.14 -18.09
C ASN A 159 3.29 7.38 -18.11
N PRO A 160 4.20 7.52 -19.10
CA PRO A 160 5.07 8.69 -19.24
C PRO A 160 4.31 10.03 -19.35
N GLU A 161 3.07 10.00 -19.82
CA GLU A 161 2.17 11.16 -19.91
C GLU A 161 1.46 11.50 -18.57
N GLY A 162 1.73 10.75 -17.50
CA GLY A 162 1.13 10.98 -16.18
C GLY A 162 -0.32 10.51 -16.06
N LYS A 163 -0.79 9.64 -16.96
CA LYS A 163 -2.16 9.11 -17.00
C LYS A 163 -2.21 7.65 -16.56
N ILE A 164 -3.35 7.23 -16.03
CA ILE A 164 -3.63 5.85 -15.63
C ILE A 164 -3.96 5.03 -16.89
N PRO A 165 -3.14 4.05 -17.28
CA PRO A 165 -3.42 3.21 -18.44
C PRO A 165 -4.64 2.32 -18.21
N VAL A 166 -5.57 2.27 -19.17
CA VAL A 166 -6.76 1.39 -19.06
C VAL A 166 -6.37 -0.08 -18.97
N LYS A 167 -5.26 -0.50 -19.60
CA LYS A 167 -4.71 -1.86 -19.44
C LYS A 167 -4.47 -2.26 -17.97
N ASN A 168 -4.18 -1.31 -17.08
CA ASN A 168 -3.94 -1.59 -15.66
C ASN A 168 -5.25 -2.00 -14.95
N PHE A 169 -6.41 -1.50 -15.39
CA PHE A 169 -7.71 -1.95 -14.88
C PHE A 169 -7.98 -3.41 -15.24
N PHE A 170 -7.64 -3.84 -16.46
CA PHE A 170 -7.79 -5.24 -16.87
C PHE A 170 -6.84 -6.18 -16.12
N GLN A 171 -5.63 -5.70 -15.77
CA GLN A 171 -4.71 -6.46 -14.93
C GLN A 171 -5.18 -6.55 -13.48
N MET A 172 -5.80 -5.48 -12.96
CA MET A 172 -6.31 -5.43 -11.59
C MET A 172 -7.60 -6.27 -11.42
N PHE A 173 -8.47 -6.28 -12.43
CA PHE A 173 -9.74 -7.00 -12.43
C PHE A 173 -9.78 -7.99 -13.62
N PRO A 174 -8.97 -9.06 -13.59
CA PRO A 174 -8.77 -9.94 -14.75
C PRO A 174 -9.93 -10.91 -15.01
N ALA A 175 -10.87 -11.03 -14.06
CA ALA A 175 -11.93 -12.04 -14.10
C ALA A 175 -12.88 -11.88 -15.30
N ASP A 176 -13.27 -10.64 -15.63
CA ASP A 176 -14.15 -10.36 -16.76
C ASP A 176 -13.86 -9.00 -17.36
N ARG A 177 -13.13 -9.02 -18.48
CA ARG A 177 -12.73 -7.81 -19.20
C ARG A 177 -13.92 -7.00 -19.72
N LYS A 178 -14.97 -7.65 -20.23
CA LYS A 178 -16.12 -6.94 -20.81
C LYS A 178 -16.89 -6.18 -19.73
N ARG A 179 -17.00 -6.77 -18.53
CA ARG A 179 -17.58 -6.08 -17.37
C ARG A 179 -16.75 -4.87 -16.93
N VAL A 180 -15.42 -4.95 -16.97
CA VAL A 180 -14.55 -3.80 -16.70
C VAL A 180 -14.77 -2.69 -17.73
N GLU A 181 -14.81 -3.02 -19.02
CA GLU A 181 -15.08 -2.05 -20.09
C GLU A 181 -16.46 -1.39 -19.93
N ALA A 182 -17.49 -2.15 -19.56
CA ALA A 182 -18.83 -1.63 -19.28
C ALA A 182 -18.84 -0.69 -18.06
N ALA A 183 -18.17 -1.05 -16.98
CA ALA A 183 -18.10 -0.24 -15.77
C ALA A 183 -17.33 1.08 -15.97
N LEU A 184 -16.24 1.06 -16.74
CA LEU A 184 -15.56 2.29 -17.16
C LEU A 184 -16.49 3.17 -18.00
N SER A 185 -17.20 2.57 -18.97
CA SER A 185 -18.17 3.27 -19.81
C SER A 185 -19.29 3.92 -19.01
N ALA A 186 -19.80 3.23 -17.97
CA ALA A 186 -20.86 3.73 -17.08
C ALA A 186 -20.41 4.93 -16.23
N CYS A 187 -19.10 5.07 -16.01
CA CYS A 187 -18.50 6.23 -15.34
C CYS A 187 -18.05 7.32 -16.30
N HIS A 188 -18.41 7.23 -17.59
CA HIS A 188 -17.95 8.13 -18.65
C HIS A 188 -16.42 8.16 -18.83
N LEU A 189 -15.74 7.05 -18.52
CA LEU A 189 -14.29 6.92 -18.65
C LEU A 189 -13.90 6.19 -19.96
N PRO A 190 -12.69 6.47 -20.49
CA PRO A 190 -12.10 5.69 -21.56
C PRO A 190 -12.04 4.19 -21.23
N LYS A 191 -12.29 3.34 -22.21
CA LYS A 191 -12.35 1.87 -22.05
C LYS A 191 -11.52 1.09 -23.06
N GLY A 192 -10.92 1.76 -24.03
CA GLY A 192 -10.04 1.13 -25.01
C GLY A 192 -8.75 0.64 -24.36
N LYS A 193 -8.21 -0.48 -24.84
CA LYS A 193 -7.00 -1.12 -24.28
C LYS A 193 -5.79 -0.18 -24.15
N ASN A 194 -5.65 0.71 -25.12
CA ASN A 194 -4.52 1.63 -25.23
C ASN A 194 -4.88 3.05 -24.76
N ASP A 195 -6.09 3.24 -24.24
CA ASP A 195 -6.51 4.52 -23.70
C ASP A 195 -5.88 4.74 -22.32
N ALA A 196 -5.93 5.98 -21.84
CA ALA A 196 -5.49 6.36 -20.51
C ALA A 196 -6.42 7.41 -19.89
N ILE A 197 -6.50 7.42 -18.57
CA ILE A 197 -7.40 8.24 -17.75
C ILE A 197 -6.58 9.26 -16.96
N ASN A 198 -6.99 10.53 -16.90
CA ASN A 198 -6.29 11.50 -16.05
C ASN A 198 -6.54 11.15 -14.57
N PRO A 199 -5.54 11.19 -13.69
CA PRO A 199 -5.72 10.87 -12.26
C PRO A 199 -6.77 11.72 -11.55
N GLU A 200 -6.99 12.95 -12.03
CA GLU A 200 -7.98 13.91 -11.54
C GLU A 200 -9.41 13.47 -11.87
N ASP A 201 -9.61 12.81 -13.01
CA ASP A 201 -10.90 12.26 -13.45
C ASP A 201 -11.25 10.94 -12.73
N PHE A 202 -10.32 10.41 -11.92
CA PHE A 202 -10.52 9.19 -11.14
C PHE A 202 -10.33 9.41 -9.62
N PRO A 203 -11.18 10.24 -8.98
CA PRO A 203 -11.25 10.37 -7.53
C PRO A 203 -11.99 9.18 -6.89
N GLU A 204 -12.00 9.14 -5.55
CA GLU A 204 -12.63 8.05 -4.79
C GLU A 204 -14.13 7.87 -5.11
N SER A 205 -14.88 8.95 -5.34
CA SER A 205 -16.31 8.90 -5.67
C SER A 205 -16.57 8.20 -7.01
N VAL A 206 -15.75 8.48 -8.03
CA VAL A 206 -15.82 7.83 -9.34
C VAL A 206 -15.36 6.37 -9.22
N TYR A 207 -14.32 6.09 -8.43
CA TYR A 207 -13.90 4.72 -8.16
C TYR A 207 -14.98 3.87 -7.50
N LYS A 208 -15.70 4.43 -6.51
CA LYS A 208 -16.86 3.76 -5.88
C LYS A 208 -17.96 3.48 -6.91
N SER A 209 -18.28 4.46 -7.77
CA SER A 209 -19.26 4.28 -8.84
C SER A 209 -18.83 3.19 -9.84
N PHE A 210 -17.55 3.15 -10.19
CA PHE A 210 -16.95 2.11 -11.01
C PHE A 210 -17.10 0.74 -10.35
N LEU A 211 -16.82 0.61 -9.05
CA LEU A 211 -16.99 -0.65 -8.32
C LEU A 211 -18.45 -1.10 -8.24
N MET A 212 -19.40 -0.18 -8.02
CA MET A 212 -20.83 -0.49 -7.98
C MET A 212 -21.34 -0.97 -9.34
N SER A 213 -20.82 -0.40 -10.44
CA SER A 213 -21.14 -0.86 -11.80
C SER A 213 -20.46 -2.21 -12.12
N LEU A 214 -19.19 -2.38 -11.72
CA LEU A 214 -18.41 -3.59 -11.97
C LEU A 214 -18.95 -4.79 -11.18
N CYS A 215 -19.29 -4.58 -9.92
CA CYS A 215 -19.73 -5.59 -8.96
C CYS A 215 -21.00 -5.11 -8.23
N PRO A 216 -22.17 -5.17 -8.90
CA PRO A 216 -23.46 -4.87 -8.26
C PRO A 216 -23.69 -5.79 -7.06
N ARG A 217 -24.38 -5.26 -6.04
CA ARG A 217 -24.63 -5.95 -4.76
C ARG A 217 -26.13 -5.97 -4.43
N PRO A 218 -26.97 -6.67 -5.22
CA PRO A 218 -28.43 -6.70 -4.99
C PRO A 218 -28.81 -7.26 -3.62
N GLU A 219 -27.97 -8.12 -3.03
CA GLU A 219 -28.18 -8.63 -1.68
C GLU A 219 -28.09 -7.53 -0.60
N ILE A 220 -27.39 -6.42 -0.88
CA ILE A 220 -27.39 -5.27 0.02
C ILE A 220 -28.73 -4.53 -0.09
N ASP A 221 -29.28 -4.37 -1.29
CA ASP A 221 -30.59 -3.75 -1.51
C ASP A 221 -31.71 -4.56 -0.83
N GLU A 222 -31.60 -5.89 -0.83
CA GLU A 222 -32.50 -6.79 -0.11
C GLU A 222 -32.48 -6.56 1.41
N ILE A 223 -31.34 -6.22 2.02
CA ILE A 223 -31.27 -5.90 3.45
C ILE A 223 -32.12 -4.66 3.76
N PHE A 224 -32.05 -3.63 2.92
CA PHE A 224 -32.83 -2.39 3.13
C PHE A 224 -34.33 -2.55 2.85
N THR A 225 -34.73 -3.57 2.09
CA THR A 225 -36.15 -3.85 1.80
C THR A 225 -36.75 -4.94 2.70
N SER A 226 -35.94 -5.84 3.28
CA SER A 226 -36.37 -6.91 4.19
C SER A 226 -36.52 -6.46 5.66
N TYR A 227 -35.92 -5.32 6.03
CA TYR A 227 -36.14 -4.65 7.31
C TYR A 227 -36.78 -3.25 7.15
N PRO A 228 -37.99 -3.13 6.56
CA PRO A 228 -38.62 -1.83 6.31
C PRO A 228 -39.23 -1.17 7.56
N GLY A 229 -39.05 -1.73 8.76
CA GLY A 229 -39.90 -1.45 9.93
C GLY A 229 -39.20 -1.06 11.23
N ASP A 230 -38.18 -0.18 11.22
CA ASP A 230 -37.68 0.52 12.43
C ASP A 230 -37.13 1.94 12.10
N LEU A 231 -37.71 2.60 11.10
CA LEU A 231 -37.38 4.01 10.78
C LEU A 231 -38.53 5.00 11.04
N GLU A 232 -39.65 4.53 11.60
CA GLU A 232 -40.68 5.38 12.23
C GLU A 232 -40.70 5.29 13.77
N GLY A 233 -39.79 4.52 14.37
CA GLY A 233 -39.60 4.47 15.81
C GLY A 233 -38.14 4.21 16.13
N ASP A 234 -37.52 5.14 16.83
CA ASP A 234 -36.12 5.14 17.25
C ASP A 234 -35.72 3.79 17.92
N PRO A 235 -34.94 2.91 17.26
CA PRO A 235 -34.57 1.61 17.86
C PRO A 235 -33.47 1.77 18.92
N CYS A 236 -32.97 3.00 19.17
CA CYS A 236 -31.96 3.28 20.17
C CYS A 236 -32.51 3.36 21.61
N SER A 237 -33.83 3.36 21.82
CA SER A 237 -34.42 3.45 23.16
C SER A 237 -34.54 2.11 23.90
N SER A 238 -34.32 0.97 23.25
CA SER A 238 -34.48 -0.36 23.85
C SER A 238 -33.16 -1.03 24.27
N LEU A 239 -32.01 -0.46 23.89
CA LEU A 239 -30.68 -1.03 24.18
C LEU A 239 -29.85 -0.24 25.21
N TRP A 240 -30.36 0.88 25.72
CA TRP A 240 -29.79 1.56 26.90
C TRP A 240 -30.83 1.59 28.03
N PRO A 241 -30.57 0.99 29.21
CA PRO A 241 -31.41 1.24 30.36
C PRO A 241 -31.42 2.74 30.63
N ALA A 242 -32.62 3.33 30.66
CA ALA A 242 -32.85 4.75 30.92
C ALA A 242 -32.01 5.19 32.13
N ALA A 243 -31.09 6.13 31.89
CA ALA A 243 -30.39 6.82 32.95
C ALA A 243 -31.45 7.51 33.83
N THR A 244 -31.43 7.19 35.13
CA THR A 244 -32.27 7.85 36.12
C THR A 244 -32.08 9.37 36.06
N PRO A 245 -33.15 10.18 36.08
CA PRO A 245 -33.01 11.63 36.09
C PRO A 245 -32.28 12.06 37.37
N ARG A 246 -31.22 12.85 37.24
CA ARG A 246 -30.62 13.53 38.40
C ARG A 246 -31.65 14.53 38.97
N PRO A 247 -31.75 14.66 40.30
CA PRO A 247 -32.60 15.68 40.90
C PRO A 247 -32.05 17.07 40.55
N ASN A 248 -32.96 17.99 40.22
CA ASN A 248 -32.64 19.39 39.96
C ASN A 248 -32.01 20.04 41.21
N PRO A 249 -31.05 20.97 41.04
CA PRO A 249 -30.50 21.71 42.17
C PRO A 249 -31.53 22.69 42.73
N ILE A 250 -31.67 22.69 44.06
CA ILE A 250 -32.10 23.86 44.84
C ILE A 250 -30.85 24.65 45.17
#